data_AF-A0A8T6UUP7-F1
#
_entry.id   AF-A0A8T6UUP7-F1
#
_cell.length_a   1.000
_cell.length_b   1.000
_cell.length_c   1.000
_cell.angle_alpha   90.00
_cell.angle_beta   90.00
_cell.angle_gamma   90.00
#
_symmetry.space_group_name_H-M   'P 1'
#
loop_
_entity.id
_entity.type
_entity.pdbx_description
1 polymer ?
#
loop_
_entity_poly.entity_id
_entity_poly.type
_entity_poly.pdbx_seq_one_letter_code
_entity_poly.pdbx_strand_id
1 'polypeptide(L)'
;MIIDPGHFHAALSLKEPHRDISSEVFVYAPEGPELDQFLSIVNSFNVRQVNPTQWNLQVYKGKDFLEASTREKKGDIAIIAGKNNTKMDTIQRLHEAGFHILADKPLIISNSKLELLFNTLHKPSPLLMDIMTGRHE
;
A
#
# COMPACT_ATOMS: atom_id res chain seq x y z
N MET A 1 5.55 -2.82 2.16
CA MET A 1 4.52 -3.84 1.82
C MET A 1 3.36 -3.18 1.09
N ILE A 2 2.68 -3.94 0.23
CA ILE A 2 1.47 -3.52 -0.50
C ILE A 2 0.26 -4.26 0.09
N ILE A 3 -0.82 -3.54 0.39
CA ILE A 3 -2.02 -4.10 1.03
C ILE A 3 -3.23 -3.94 0.11
N ASP A 4 -3.92 -5.06 -0.17
CA ASP A 4 -5.15 -5.15 -1.01
C ASP A 4 -5.13 -4.19 -2.21
N PRO A 5 -4.16 -4.33 -3.15
CA PRO A 5 -4.01 -3.41 -4.26
C PRO A 5 -5.23 -3.51 -5.18
N GLY A 6 -6.04 -2.45 -5.21
CA GLY A 6 -7.27 -2.36 -6.02
C GLY A 6 -7.23 -1.23 -7.05
N HIS A 7 -6.10 -0.55 -7.19
CA HIS A 7 -5.93 0.57 -8.12
C HIS A 7 -4.49 0.59 -8.69
N PHE A 8 -4.32 1.05 -9.93
CA PHE A 8 -3.02 1.05 -10.61
C PHE A 8 -1.95 1.87 -9.87
N HIS A 9 -2.35 2.87 -9.07
CA HIS A 9 -1.44 3.65 -8.23
C HIS A 9 -0.63 2.79 -7.25
N ALA A 10 -1.15 1.64 -6.80
CA ALA A 10 -0.39 0.72 -5.95
C ALA A 10 0.90 0.28 -6.67
N ALA A 11 0.79 -0.10 -7.94
CA ALA A 11 1.93 -0.52 -8.73
C ALA A 11 2.84 0.66 -9.10
N LEU A 12 2.31 1.86 -9.34
CA LEU A 12 3.14 3.03 -9.68
C LEU A 12 4.16 3.40 -8.59
N SER A 13 3.87 3.08 -7.32
CA SER A 13 4.86 3.23 -6.23
C SER A 13 6.14 2.39 -6.43
N LEU A 14 6.08 1.39 -7.31
CA LEU A 14 7.17 0.48 -7.68
C LEU A 14 7.66 0.71 -9.12
N LYS A 15 7.26 1.80 -9.79
CA LYS A 15 7.64 2.03 -11.19
C LYS A 15 9.15 2.23 -11.37
N GLU A 16 9.79 2.90 -10.42
CA GLU A 16 11.23 3.16 -10.42
C GLU A 16 11.85 2.65 -9.10
N PRO A 17 13.09 2.12 -9.12
CA PRO A 17 13.75 1.71 -7.91
C PRO A 17 14.22 2.93 -7.10
N HIS A 18 14.29 2.79 -5.78
CA HIS A 18 14.88 3.78 -4.90
C HIS A 18 15.96 3.12 -4.06
N ARG A 19 17.14 3.76 -3.93
CA ARG A 19 18.32 3.17 -3.26
C ARG A 19 18.07 2.78 -1.80
N ASP A 20 17.16 3.49 -1.14
CA ASP A 20 16.82 3.29 0.27
C ASP A 20 15.65 2.30 0.46
N ILE A 21 15.17 1.68 -0.61
CA ILE A 21 14.04 0.72 -0.58
C ILE A 21 14.55 -0.66 -0.99
N SER A 22 14.32 -1.66 -0.13
CA SER A 22 14.62 -3.08 -0.43
C SER A 22 13.88 -3.55 -1.67
N SER A 23 14.53 -4.37 -2.49
CA SER A 23 13.89 -5.04 -3.63
C SER A 23 12.86 -6.10 -3.21
N GLU A 24 12.87 -6.55 -1.96
CA GLU A 24 11.85 -7.46 -1.43
C GLU A 24 10.57 -6.71 -1.06
N VAL A 25 9.47 -7.06 -1.73
CA VAL A 25 8.17 -6.43 -1.54
C VAL A 25 7.15 -7.46 -1.09
N PHE A 26 6.68 -7.32 0.14
CA PHE A 26 5.59 -8.15 0.66
C PHE A 26 4.24 -7.62 0.19
N VAL A 27 3.41 -8.50 -0.36
CA VAL A 27 2.06 -8.19 -0.87
C VAL A 27 1.05 -9.02 -0.10
N TYR A 28 0.08 -8.39 0.55
CA TYR A 28 -0.98 -9.06 1.29
C TYR A 28 -2.33 -8.67 0.70
N ALA A 29 -3.04 -9.63 0.12
CA ALA A 29 -4.33 -9.38 -0.52
C ALA A 29 -5.19 -10.65 -0.54
N PRO A 30 -6.53 -10.53 -0.69
CA PRO A 30 -7.34 -11.65 -1.13
C PRO A 30 -6.99 -12.05 -2.57
N GLU A 31 -7.31 -13.29 -2.94
CA GLU A 31 -7.28 -13.69 -4.35
C GLU A 31 -8.31 -12.91 -5.17
N GLY A 32 -7.94 -12.51 -6.39
CA GLY A 32 -8.84 -11.84 -7.29
C GLY A 32 -8.15 -11.08 -8.42
N PRO A 33 -8.94 -10.57 -9.38
CA PRO A 33 -8.42 -9.90 -10.59
C PRO A 33 -7.62 -8.63 -10.27
N GLU A 34 -7.94 -7.96 -9.16
CA GLU A 34 -7.21 -6.76 -8.70
C GLU A 34 -5.75 -7.09 -8.37
N LEU A 35 -5.53 -8.19 -7.63
CA LEU A 35 -4.18 -8.67 -7.31
C LEU A 35 -3.45 -9.11 -8.58
N ASP A 36 -4.10 -9.87 -9.46
CA ASP A 36 -3.47 -10.36 -10.70
C ASP A 36 -3.05 -9.19 -11.60
N GLN A 37 -3.88 -8.15 -11.70
CA GLN A 37 -3.54 -6.93 -12.43
C GLN A 37 -2.34 -6.22 -11.81
N PHE A 38 -2.30 -6.07 -10.48
CA PHE A 38 -1.15 -5.48 -9.78
C PHE A 38 0.14 -6.26 -10.09
N LEU A 39 0.12 -7.60 -9.96
CA LEU A 39 1.28 -8.44 -10.23
C LEU A 39 1.76 -8.33 -11.69
N SER A 40 0.82 -8.27 -12.64
CA SER A 40 1.12 -8.09 -14.06
C SER A 40 1.82 -6.76 -14.34
N ILE A 41 1.34 -5.66 -13.74
CA ILE A 41 1.96 -4.33 -13.91
C ILE A 41 3.38 -4.34 -13.33
N VAL A 42 3.58 -4.85 -12.11
CA VAL A 42 4.93 -4.90 -11.51
C VAL A 42 5.87 -5.78 -12.32
N ASN A 43 5.39 -6.91 -12.83
CA ASN A 43 6.17 -7.75 -13.74
C ASN A 43 6.58 -6.99 -15.01
N SER A 44 5.69 -6.14 -15.56
CA SER A 44 6.04 -5.30 -16.72
C SER A 44 7.19 -4.33 -16.42
N PHE A 45 7.32 -3.84 -15.18
CA PHE A 45 8.45 -3.02 -14.76
C PHE A 45 9.74 -3.83 -14.63
N ASN A 46 9.65 -5.08 -14.17
CA ASN A 46 10.82 -5.95 -14.07
C ASN A 46 11.37 -6.38 -15.44
N VAL A 47 10.50 -6.57 -16.44
CA VAL A 47 10.91 -7.09 -17.78
C VAL A 47 11.07 -6.00 -18.86
N ARG A 48 10.87 -4.72 -18.54
CA ARG A 48 11.02 -3.63 -19.51
C ARG A 48 12.48 -3.49 -19.97
N GLN A 49 12.66 -3.11 -21.24
CA GLN A 49 13.99 -2.99 -21.85
C GLN A 49 14.81 -1.83 -21.27
N VAL A 50 14.15 -0.72 -20.95
CA VAL A 50 14.80 0.50 -20.45
C VAL A 50 14.64 0.57 -18.93
N ASN A 51 15.76 0.53 -18.21
CA ASN A 51 15.82 0.61 -16.75
C ASN A 51 14.93 -0.42 -16.03
N PRO A 52 15.08 -1.74 -16.27
CA PRO A 52 14.26 -2.75 -15.59
C PRO A 52 14.37 -2.65 -14.06
N THR A 53 13.24 -2.84 -13.37
CA THR A 53 13.24 -3.02 -11.90
C THR A 53 13.64 -4.45 -11.53
N GLN A 54 13.91 -4.70 -10.24
CA GLN A 54 14.28 -6.02 -9.73
C GLN A 54 13.43 -6.41 -8.52
N TRP A 55 12.14 -6.05 -8.53
CA TRP A 55 11.26 -6.32 -7.41
C TRP A 55 11.02 -7.81 -7.23
N ASN A 56 11.33 -8.31 -6.04
CA ASN A 56 11.06 -9.68 -5.61
C ASN A 56 9.77 -9.70 -4.78
N LEU A 57 8.65 -10.06 -5.42
CA LEU A 57 7.34 -10.04 -4.77
C LEU A 57 7.12 -11.29 -3.91
N GLN A 58 6.94 -11.09 -2.61
CA GLN A 58 6.55 -12.11 -1.64
C GLN A 58 5.04 -11.99 -1.40
N VAL A 59 4.25 -12.84 -2.06
CA VAL A 59 2.78 -12.67 -2.13
C VAL A 59 2.08 -13.61 -1.16
N TYR A 60 1.32 -13.03 -0.24
CA TYR A 60 0.34 -13.71 0.60
C TYR A 60 -1.07 -13.53 0.02
N LYS A 61 -1.74 -14.63 -0.28
CA LYS A 61 -3.09 -14.68 -0.84
C LYS A 61 -4.05 -15.27 0.18
N GLY A 62 -4.88 -14.45 0.81
CA GLY A 62 -5.79 -14.92 1.86
C GLY A 62 -6.84 -13.88 2.24
N LYS A 63 -8.01 -14.33 2.69
CA LYS A 63 -9.07 -13.42 3.17
C LYS A 63 -8.69 -12.72 4.49
N ASP A 64 -7.78 -13.33 5.26
CA ASP A 64 -7.18 -12.83 6.48
C ASP A 64 -5.92 -11.98 6.23
N PHE A 65 -5.70 -11.49 5.00
CA PHE A 65 -4.50 -10.72 4.62
C PHE A 65 -4.12 -9.60 5.60
N LEU A 66 -5.10 -8.89 6.15
CA LEU A 66 -4.87 -7.80 7.10
C LEU A 66 -4.39 -8.32 8.46
N GLU A 67 -4.93 -9.45 8.92
CA GLU A 67 -4.41 -10.13 10.11
C GLU A 67 -3.00 -10.67 9.86
N ALA A 68 -2.80 -11.39 8.75
CA ALA A 68 -1.51 -11.96 8.37
C ALA A 68 -0.41 -10.90 8.29
N SER A 69 -0.65 -9.76 7.62
CA SER A 69 0.31 -8.65 7.54
C SER A 69 0.71 -8.09 8.92
N THR A 70 -0.25 -7.90 9.82
CA THR A 70 0.02 -7.40 11.19
C THR A 70 0.71 -8.44 12.08
N ARG A 71 0.48 -9.74 11.84
CA ARG A 71 1.12 -10.84 12.58
C ARG A 71 2.56 -11.06 12.12
N GLU A 72 2.80 -11.04 10.82
CA GLU A 72 4.12 -11.27 10.24
C GLU A 72 5.05 -10.05 10.33
N LYS A 73 4.49 -8.83 10.40
CA LYS A 73 5.22 -7.56 10.52
C LYS A 73 6.40 -7.41 9.55
N LYS A 74 6.19 -7.75 8.27
CA LYS A 74 7.23 -7.67 7.25
C LYS A 74 7.27 -6.29 6.59
N GLY A 75 8.32 -5.52 6.91
CA GLY A 75 8.60 -4.19 6.37
C GLY A 75 8.03 -3.05 7.22
N ASP A 76 8.45 -1.82 6.93
CA ASP A 76 8.15 -0.65 7.78
C ASP A 76 7.02 0.24 7.23
N ILE A 77 6.81 0.21 5.92
CA ILE A 77 5.85 1.07 5.21
C ILE A 77 4.77 0.22 4.56
N ALA A 78 3.49 0.54 4.83
CA ALA A 78 2.34 0.00 4.13
C ALA A 78 1.88 0.97 3.04
N ILE A 79 1.76 0.47 1.81
CA ILE A 79 1.22 1.21 0.68
C ILE A 79 -0.19 0.72 0.39
N ILE A 80 -1.15 1.66 0.33
CA ILE A 80 -2.58 1.37 0.20
C ILE A 80 -3.17 2.18 -0.96
N ALA A 81 -3.57 1.52 -2.04
CA ALA A 81 -4.30 2.15 -3.15
C ALA A 81 -5.34 1.18 -3.72
N GLY A 82 -6.62 1.56 -3.67
CA GLY A 82 -7.73 0.66 -3.98
C GLY A 82 -9.03 1.08 -3.33
N LYS A 83 -9.68 0.15 -2.63
CA LYS A 83 -11.04 0.28 -2.07
C LYS A 83 -11.18 1.44 -1.08
N ASN A 84 -11.83 2.53 -1.50
CA ASN A 84 -11.97 3.75 -0.70
C ASN A 84 -12.96 3.62 0.47
N ASN A 85 -13.92 2.70 0.39
CA ASN A 85 -14.94 2.49 1.42
C ASN A 85 -14.39 1.84 2.70
N THR A 86 -13.32 1.04 2.60
CA THR A 86 -12.68 0.34 3.72
C THR A 86 -11.29 0.89 4.05
N LYS A 87 -10.74 1.78 3.22
CA LYS A 87 -9.37 2.28 3.31
C LYS A 87 -8.98 2.78 4.71
N MET A 88 -9.79 3.65 5.32
CA MET A 88 -9.43 4.24 6.61
C MET A 88 -9.36 3.21 7.74
N ASP A 89 -10.20 2.17 7.72
CA ASP A 89 -10.15 1.09 8.71
C ASP A 89 -8.87 0.26 8.54
N THR A 90 -8.48 -0.01 7.29
CA THR A 90 -7.20 -0.66 6.96
C THR A 90 -6.01 0.19 7.41
N ILE A 91 -6.04 1.51 7.14
CA ILE A 91 -5.02 2.46 7.59
C ILE A 91 -4.87 2.42 9.11
N GLN A 92 -5.99 2.53 9.85
CA GLN A 92 -5.96 2.50 11.31
C GLN A 92 -5.30 1.23 11.83
N ARG A 93 -5.73 0.06 11.34
CA ARG A 93 -5.24 -1.23 11.84
C ARG A 93 -3.74 -1.40 11.61
N LEU A 94 -3.22 -0.96 10.48
CA LEU A 94 -1.80 -1.02 10.17
C LEU A 94 -1.00 0.02 10.95
N HIS A 95 -1.54 1.23 11.09
CA HIS A 95 -0.93 2.30 11.89
C HIS A 95 -0.78 1.88 13.35
N GLU A 96 -1.82 1.30 13.94
CA GLU A 96 -1.79 0.74 15.30
C GLU A 96 -0.84 -0.46 15.44
N ALA A 97 -0.64 -1.22 14.36
CA ALA A 97 0.36 -2.29 14.32
C ALA A 97 1.81 -1.78 14.21
N GLY A 98 2.01 -0.48 13.98
CA GLY A 98 3.32 0.18 13.97
C GLY A 98 3.87 0.52 12.58
N PHE A 99 3.08 0.38 11.51
CA PHE A 99 3.55 0.69 10.16
C PHE A 99 3.36 2.16 9.79
N HIS A 100 4.35 2.73 9.12
CA HIS A 100 4.16 3.98 8.39
C HIS A 100 3.24 3.73 7.19
N ILE A 101 2.39 4.69 6.85
CA ILE A 101 1.37 4.54 5.83
C ILE A 101 1.58 5.56 4.71
N LEU A 102 1.63 5.07 3.46
CA LEU A 102 1.50 5.87 2.25
C LEU A 102 0.25 5.42 1.50
N ALA A 103 -0.76 6.28 1.42
CA ALA A 103 -2.05 5.90 0.86
C ALA A 103 -2.47 6.80 -0.31
N ASP A 104 -3.03 6.19 -1.35
CA ASP A 104 -3.63 6.94 -2.45
C ASP A 104 -4.86 7.72 -1.97
N LYS A 105 -5.13 8.84 -2.61
CA LYS A 105 -6.29 9.67 -2.31
C LYS A 105 -7.60 9.03 -2.77
N PRO A 106 -8.76 9.40 -2.19
CA PRO A 106 -8.89 10.09 -0.91
C PRO A 106 -8.66 9.12 0.27
N LEU A 107 -8.26 9.64 1.43
CA LEU A 107 -8.11 8.83 2.66
C LEU A 107 -9.47 8.40 3.24
N ILE A 108 -10.48 9.27 3.15
CA ILE A 108 -11.86 9.04 3.60
C ILE A 108 -12.84 9.49 2.51
N ILE A 109 -14.02 8.86 2.45
CA ILE A 109 -15.11 9.22 1.54
C ILE A 109 -16.40 9.64 2.26
N SER A 110 -16.39 9.63 3.59
CA SER A 110 -17.54 9.98 4.43
C SER A 110 -17.10 10.63 5.74
N ASN A 111 -17.92 11.53 6.26
CA ASN A 111 -17.66 12.21 7.54
C ASN A 111 -17.61 11.25 8.73
N SER A 112 -18.21 10.06 8.62
CA SER A 112 -18.18 9.03 9.67
C SER A 112 -16.76 8.53 9.99
N LYS A 113 -15.77 8.79 9.13
CA LYS A 113 -14.36 8.41 9.34
C LYS A 113 -13.48 9.59 9.77
N LEU A 114 -14.04 10.79 9.94
CA LEU A 114 -13.28 12.01 10.21
C LEU A 114 -12.54 11.97 11.56
N GLU A 115 -13.24 11.57 12.62
CA GLU A 115 -12.65 11.43 13.96
C GLU A 115 -11.51 10.40 13.93
N LEU A 116 -11.73 9.28 13.25
CA LEU A 116 -10.72 8.23 13.11
C LEU A 116 -9.47 8.73 12.37
N LEU A 117 -9.65 9.47 11.27
CA LEU A 117 -8.56 10.08 10.53
C LEU A 117 -7.76 11.06 11.41
N PHE A 118 -8.43 11.98 12.12
CA PHE A 118 -7.74 12.94 12.98
C PHE A 118 -6.99 12.26 14.12
N ASN A 119 -7.59 11.26 14.77
CA ASN A 119 -6.91 10.49 15.81
C ASN A 119 -5.66 9.77 15.27
N THR A 120 -5.69 9.31 14.02
CA THR A 120 -4.53 8.70 13.37
C THR A 120 -3.44 9.74 13.05
N LEU A 121 -3.83 10.90 12.50
CA LEU A 121 -2.91 11.98 12.13
C LEU A 121 -2.25 12.69 13.33
N HIS A 122 -2.93 12.74 14.48
CA HIS A 122 -2.38 13.37 15.69
C HIS A 122 -1.23 12.57 16.33
N LYS A 123 -1.05 11.30 15.94
CA LYS A 123 0.06 10.49 16.45
C LYS A 123 1.37 10.95 15.78
N PRO A 124 2.45 11.21 16.55
CA PRO A 124 3.72 11.64 15.99
C PRO A 124 4.42 10.51 15.20
N SER A 125 4.12 9.26 15.54
CA SER A 125 4.61 8.06 14.86
C SER A 125 3.63 6.91 15.12
N PRO A 126 3.44 5.97 14.17
CA PRO A 126 3.92 6.00 12.78
C PRO A 126 3.38 7.18 11.97
N LEU A 127 3.96 7.44 10.80
CA LEU A 127 3.51 8.51 9.90
C LEU A 127 2.34 8.02 9.03
N LEU A 128 1.42 8.92 8.70
CA LEU A 128 0.39 8.72 7.67
C LEU A 128 0.52 9.85 6.65
N MET A 129 0.73 9.50 5.38
CA MET A 129 0.78 10.43 4.26
C MET A 129 -0.10 9.97 3.10
N ASP A 130 -0.67 10.93 2.38
CA ASP A 130 -1.39 10.67 1.14
C ASP A 130 -0.52 10.93 -0.11
N ILE A 131 -0.93 10.35 -1.24
CA ILE A 131 -0.29 10.56 -2.55
C ILE A 131 -1.04 11.68 -3.29
N MET A 132 -0.52 12.91 -3.19
CA MET A 132 -1.10 14.13 -3.78
C MET A 132 -0.32 14.61 -5.01
N THR A 133 -0.43 13.89 -6.12
CA THR A 133 0.33 14.17 -7.35
C THR A 133 0.06 15.55 -7.94
N GLY A 134 -1.19 16.05 -7.86
CA GLY A 134 -1.57 17.37 -8.40
C GLY A 134 -0.91 18.57 -7.71
N ARG A 135 -0.06 18.38 -6.70
CA ARG A 135 0.81 19.43 -6.14
C ARG A 135 2.08 19.68 -6.96
N HIS A 136 2.40 18.76 -7.87
CA HIS A 136 3.64 18.76 -8.67
C HIS A 136 3.37 18.77 -10.18
N GLU A 137 2.10 18.90 -10.57
CA GLU A 137 1.67 19.25 -11.92
C GLU A 137 1.57 20.77 -12.03
#